data_AF-A0A553JVH6-F1
#
_entry.id   AF-A0A553JVH6-F1
#
_cell.length_a   1.000
_cell.length_b   1.000
_cell.length_c   1.000
_cell.angle_alpha   90.00
_cell.angle_beta   90.00
_cell.angle_gamma   90.00
#
_symmetry.space_group_name_H-M   'P 1'
#
loop_
_entity.id
_entity.type
_entity.pdbx_description
1 polymer ?
#
loop_
_entity_poly.entity_id
_entity_poly.type
_entity_poly.pdbx_seq_one_letter_code
_entity_poly.pdbx_strand_id
1 'polypeptide(L)'
;YFTDVKVKPTSYTIENIIENIESHDIQVKNIKDKVTRIYFNNKSCYVNCYLKDKNIVDRAEFVSNGKLIRKEFYTYTKVFTEYYAPYNKKAKVYLRKFFNENGSVAYE
;
A
#
# COMPACT_ATOMS: atom_id res chain seq x y z
N TYR A 1 -8.26 -20.01 -11.32
CA TYR A 1 -8.07 -18.85 -10.43
C TYR A 1 -8.20 -17.59 -11.27
N PHE A 2 -8.63 -16.46 -10.71
CA PHE A 2 -9.06 -15.26 -11.47
C PHE A 2 -7.93 -14.27 -11.82
N THR A 3 -6.71 -14.51 -11.33
CA THR A 3 -5.51 -13.73 -11.65
C THR A 3 -4.40 -14.66 -12.15
N ASP A 4 -3.43 -14.13 -12.89
CA ASP A 4 -2.24 -14.85 -13.32
C ASP A 4 -1.11 -14.91 -12.26
N VAL A 5 -1.23 -14.10 -11.19
CA VAL A 5 -0.32 -14.03 -10.04
C VAL A 5 -0.11 -15.40 -9.39
N LYS A 6 1.16 -15.81 -9.26
CA LYS A 6 1.57 -17.08 -8.65
C LYS A 6 1.63 -16.98 -7.13
N VAL A 7 1.39 -18.12 -6.48
CA VAL A 7 1.64 -18.26 -5.03
C VAL A 7 3.15 -18.31 -4.81
N LYS A 8 3.72 -17.20 -4.37
CA LYS A 8 5.16 -17.04 -4.06
C LYS A 8 5.34 -16.21 -2.78
N PRO A 9 6.49 -16.33 -2.09
CA PRO A 9 6.83 -15.47 -0.96
C PRO A 9 6.77 -13.97 -1.33
N THR A 10 6.45 -13.14 -0.34
CA THR A 10 6.47 -11.68 -0.48
C THR A 10 7.89 -11.18 -0.68
N SER A 11 8.10 -10.39 -1.74
CA SER A 11 9.39 -9.76 -2.05
C SER A 11 9.26 -8.27 -2.38
N TYR A 12 8.05 -7.70 -2.33
CA TYR A 12 7.79 -6.29 -2.58
C TYR A 12 8.42 -5.42 -1.49
N THR A 13 9.14 -4.36 -1.86
CA THR A 13 9.97 -3.59 -0.93
C THR A 13 9.45 -2.18 -0.64
N ILE A 14 10.05 -1.53 0.36
CA ILE A 14 9.83 -0.09 0.64
C ILE A 14 10.24 0.75 -0.57
N GLU A 15 11.33 0.40 -1.26
CA GLU A 15 11.80 1.09 -2.46
C GLU A 15 10.76 0.99 -3.58
N ASN A 16 10.13 -0.17 -3.80
CA ASN A 16 9.03 -0.29 -4.77
C ASN A 16 7.86 0.65 -4.42
N ILE A 17 7.54 0.84 -3.13
CA ILE A 17 6.51 1.82 -2.73
C ILE A 17 6.96 3.24 -3.11
N ILE A 18 8.20 3.60 -2.82
CA ILE A 18 8.76 4.93 -3.08
C ILE A 18 8.77 5.26 -4.57
N GLU A 19 9.16 4.32 -5.43
CA GLU A 19 9.15 4.47 -6.89
C GLU A 19 7.75 4.76 -7.45
N ASN A 20 6.69 4.35 -6.73
CA ASN A 20 5.29 4.58 -7.10
C ASN A 20 4.70 5.86 -6.47
N ILE A 21 5.48 6.65 -5.74
CA ILE A 21 5.06 7.94 -5.15
C ILE A 21 5.57 9.08 -6.04
N GLU A 22 4.65 9.82 -6.66
CA GLU A 22 4.94 11.01 -7.46
C GLU A 22 5.18 12.25 -6.57
N SER A 23 6.25 12.24 -5.77
CA SER A 23 6.66 13.38 -4.93
C SER A 23 8.18 13.44 -4.77
N HIS A 24 8.69 14.66 -4.69
CA HIS A 24 10.11 14.94 -4.50
C HIS A 24 10.51 15.10 -3.02
N ASP A 25 9.54 15.19 -2.11
CA ASP A 25 9.73 15.51 -0.69
C ASP A 25 9.55 14.30 0.24
N ILE A 26 10.16 13.18 -0.14
CA ILE A 26 10.01 11.91 0.57
C ILE A 26 10.79 11.90 1.88
N GLN A 27 10.13 11.54 2.98
CA GLN A 27 10.78 11.31 4.28
C GLN A 27 10.36 9.95 4.86
N VAL A 28 11.34 9.06 5.03
CA VAL A 28 11.12 7.73 5.60
C VAL A 28 11.43 7.74 7.10
N LYS A 29 10.52 7.21 7.92
CA LYS A 29 10.69 7.09 9.38
C LYS A 29 10.19 5.75 9.88
N ASN A 30 11.01 5.03 10.65
CA ASN A 30 10.49 3.91 11.45
C ASN A 30 9.62 4.47 12.58
N ILE A 31 8.37 4.00 12.69
CA ILE A 31 7.45 4.45 13.74
C ILE A 31 7.15 3.35 14.76
N LYS A 32 7.38 2.07 14.40
CA LYS A 32 7.27 0.87 15.23
C LYS A 32 8.17 -0.22 14.63
N ASP A 33 8.51 -1.23 15.43
CA ASP A 33 9.37 -2.37 15.03
C ASP A 33 9.12 -2.90 13.60
N LYS A 34 7.84 -3.11 13.23
CA LYS A 34 7.42 -3.59 11.90
C LYS A 34 6.57 -2.60 11.11
N VAL A 35 6.72 -1.30 11.38
CA VAL A 35 6.00 -0.25 10.64
C VAL A 35 6.94 0.89 10.30
N THR A 36 7.19 1.04 9.00
CA THR A 36 7.88 2.19 8.43
C THR A 36 6.87 3.12 7.81
N ARG A 37 6.96 4.42 8.10
CA ARG A 37 6.13 5.45 7.51
C ARG A 37 6.91 6.27 6.50
N ILE A 38 6.33 6.46 5.33
CA ILE A 38 6.84 7.33 4.26
C ILE A 38 5.95 8.57 4.22
N TYR A 39 6.47 9.74 4.56
CA TYR A 39 5.78 11.02 4.40
C TYR A 39 6.11 11.64 3.04
N PHE A 40 5.13 12.34 2.47
CA PHE A 40 5.27 13.06 1.20
C PHE A 40 4.22 14.18 1.12
N ASN A 41 4.32 15.05 0.11
CA ASN A 41 3.42 16.17 -0.13
C ASN A 41 3.33 17.13 1.08
N ASN A 42 4.46 17.67 1.48
CA ASN A 42 4.66 18.53 2.65
C ASN A 42 4.12 17.90 3.95
N LYS A 43 4.29 16.58 4.11
CA LYS A 43 3.80 15.78 5.24
C LYS A 43 2.27 15.72 5.38
N SER A 44 1.50 16.21 4.41
CA SER A 44 0.04 16.07 4.38
C SER A 44 -0.41 14.65 4.04
N CYS A 45 0.44 13.89 3.36
CA CYS A 45 0.22 12.49 2.99
C CYS A 45 1.28 11.60 3.63
N TYR A 46 0.89 10.35 3.92
CA TYR A 46 1.83 9.33 4.32
C TYR A 46 1.38 7.92 3.94
N VAL A 47 2.35 7.02 3.82
CA VAL A 47 2.13 5.57 3.67
C VAL A 47 2.65 4.88 4.94
N ASN A 48 1.82 4.08 5.60
CA ASN A 48 2.31 3.12 6.60
C ASN A 48 2.61 1.79 5.90
N CYS A 49 3.88 1.42 5.80
CA CYS A 49 4.34 0.12 5.30
C CYS A 49 4.44 -0.86 6.48
N TYR A 50 3.62 -1.90 6.46
CA TYR A 50 3.64 -2.99 7.43
C TYR A 50 4.62 -4.05 6.92
N LEU A 51 5.66 -4.30 7.70
CA LEU A 51 6.81 -5.09 7.28
C LEU A 51 6.68 -6.54 7.74
N LYS A 52 6.89 -7.48 6.82
CA LYS A 52 7.02 -8.90 7.14
C LYS A 52 8.42 -9.21 7.68
N ASP A 53 9.41 -8.57 7.07
CA ASP A 53 10.83 -8.57 7.41
C ASP A 53 11.42 -7.20 7.04
N LYS A 54 12.67 -6.90 7.42
CA LYS A 54 13.36 -5.59 7.33
C LYS A 54 12.78 -4.60 6.32
N ASN A 55 12.87 -4.90 5.02
CA ASN A 55 12.37 -4.03 3.95
C ASN A 55 11.21 -4.65 3.15
N ILE A 56 10.73 -5.83 3.54
CA ILE A 56 9.68 -6.56 2.81
C ILE A 56 8.31 -6.11 3.31
N VAL A 57 7.52 -5.51 2.41
CA VAL A 57 6.22 -4.93 2.71
C VAL A 57 5.13 -5.97 2.45
N ASP A 58 4.38 -6.33 3.50
CA ASP A 58 3.19 -7.18 3.39
C ASP A 58 1.98 -6.37 2.89
N ARG A 59 1.80 -5.18 3.49
CA ARG A 59 0.71 -4.26 3.18
C ARG A 59 1.14 -2.80 3.37
N ALA A 60 0.61 -1.91 2.54
CA ALA A 60 0.76 -0.47 2.69
C ALA A 60 -0.61 0.21 2.90
N GLU A 61 -0.68 1.15 3.84
CA GLU A 61 -1.85 1.99 4.07
C GLU A 61 -1.56 3.42 3.64
N PHE A 62 -2.24 3.89 2.60
CA PHE A 62 -2.11 5.24 2.07
C PHE A 62 -3.11 6.16 2.78
N VAL A 63 -2.59 7.22 3.38
CA VAL A 63 -3.36 8.21 4.13
C VAL A 63 -3.11 9.60 3.57
N SER A 64 -4.17 10.35 3.35
CA SER A 64 -4.12 11.76 2.95
C SER A 64 -4.93 12.60 3.92
N ASN A 65 -4.32 13.65 4.48
CA ASN A 65 -4.96 14.55 5.45
C ASN A 65 -5.66 13.80 6.60
N GLY A 66 -4.98 12.78 7.13
CA GLY A 66 -5.50 11.92 8.21
C GLY A 66 -6.60 10.94 7.82
N LYS A 67 -6.99 10.86 6.54
CA LYS A 67 -8.01 9.94 6.04
C LYS A 67 -7.36 8.77 5.30
N LEU A 68 -7.65 7.55 5.72
CA LEU A 68 -7.27 6.34 4.98
C LEU A 68 -8.00 6.33 3.63
N ILE A 69 -7.25 6.34 2.54
CA ILE A 69 -7.78 6.38 1.17
C ILE A 69 -7.73 5.00 0.49
N ARG A 70 -6.65 4.24 0.72
CA ARG A 70 -6.51 2.87 0.20
C ARG A 70 -5.54 2.03 1.02
N LYS A 71 -5.73 0.72 0.96
CA LYS A 71 -4.76 -0.28 1.40
C LYS A 71 -4.34 -1.13 0.21
N GLU A 72 -3.05 -1.37 0.07
CA GLU A 72 -2.48 -2.21 -0.98
C GLU A 72 -1.78 -3.40 -0.35
N PHE A 73 -1.95 -4.59 -0.94
CA PHE A 73 -1.47 -5.86 -0.41
C PHE A 73 -0.53 -6.52 -1.43
N TYR A 74 0.59 -7.07 -0.97
CA TYR A 74 1.69 -7.46 -1.85
C TYR A 74 2.16 -8.90 -1.66
N THR A 75 2.67 -9.47 -2.75
CA THR A 75 3.56 -10.63 -2.77
C THR A 75 4.90 -10.20 -3.38
N TYR A 76 5.25 -10.65 -4.58
CA TYR A 76 6.30 -10.06 -5.41
C TYR A 76 5.75 -8.92 -6.29
N THR A 77 4.42 -8.80 -6.36
CA THR A 77 3.69 -7.71 -7.03
C THR A 77 2.47 -7.32 -6.18
N LYS A 78 1.75 -6.26 -6.56
CA LYS A 78 0.49 -5.86 -5.92
C LYS A 78 -0.62 -6.84 -6.29
N VAL A 79 -1.21 -7.50 -5.30
CA VAL A 79 -2.24 -8.53 -5.50
C VAL A 79 -3.63 -7.90 -5.56
N PHE A 80 -3.94 -7.02 -4.61
CA PHE A 80 -5.20 -6.29 -4.59
C PHE A 80 -5.09 -4.97 -3.82
N THR A 81 -6.07 -4.10 -4.06
CA THR A 81 -6.23 -2.82 -3.38
C THR A 81 -7.64 -2.73 -2.83
N GLU A 82 -7.75 -2.28 -1.59
CA GLU A 82 -9.02 -1.85 -0.99
C GLU A 82 -9.09 -0.33 -0.98
N TYR A 83 -10.22 0.24 -1.37
CA TYR A 83 -10.47 1.68 -1.32
C TYR A 83 -11.42 2.02 -0.17
N TYR A 84 -11.12 3.12 0.50
CA TYR A 84 -11.78 3.53 1.73
C TYR A 84 -12.37 4.92 1.61
N ALA A 85 -13.57 5.10 2.17
CA ALA A 85 -14.22 6.38 2.31
C ALA A 85 -14.65 6.58 3.77
N PRO A 86 -14.69 7.82 4.28
CA PRO A 86 -15.21 8.09 5.60
C PRO A 86 -16.73 7.83 5.66
N TYR A 87 -17.15 6.98 6.59
CA TYR A 87 -18.54 6.72 6.92
C TYR A 87 -18.69 6.73 8.44
N ASN A 88 -19.56 7.59 8.99
CA ASN A 88 -19.73 7.78 10.44
C ASN A 88 -18.39 8.01 11.18
N LYS A 89 -17.53 8.88 10.64
CA LYS A 89 -16.19 9.21 11.17
C LYS A 89 -15.22 8.01 11.24
N LYS A 90 -15.53 6.90 10.56
CA LYS A 90 -14.67 5.71 10.45
C LYS A 90 -14.34 5.43 8.98
N ALA A 91 -13.16 4.88 8.71
CA ALA A 91 -12.82 4.43 7.36
C ALA A 91 -13.61 3.16 7.03
N LYS A 92 -14.40 3.17 5.95
CA LYS A 92 -15.19 2.04 5.47
C LYS A 92 -14.72 1.64 4.07
N VAL A 93 -14.45 0.35 3.87
CA VAL A 93 -14.15 -0.22 2.55
C VAL A 93 -15.40 -0.11 1.67
N TYR A 94 -15.24 0.38 0.45
CA TYR A 94 -16.33 0.42 -0.54
C TYR A 94 -16.00 -0.30 -1.85
N LEU A 95 -14.73 -0.65 -2.09
CA LEU A 95 -14.29 -1.32 -3.32
C LEU A 95 -13.02 -2.14 -3.04
N ARG A 96 -12.92 -3.31 -3.67
CA ARG A 96 -11.69 -4.11 -3.68
C ARG A 96 -11.38 -4.54 -5.11
N LYS A 97 -10.21 -4.15 -5.63
CA LYS A 97 -9.75 -4.50 -6.98
C LYS A 97 -8.62 -5.52 -6.91
N PHE A 98 -8.69 -6.57 -7.72
CA PHE A 98 -7.63 -7.58 -7.87
C PHE A 98 -6.85 -7.33 -9.16
N PHE A 99 -5.55 -7.63 -9.14
CA PHE A 99 -4.65 -7.36 -10.25
C PHE A 99 -3.98 -8.63 -10.78
N ASN A 100 -3.66 -8.59 -12.07
CA ASN A 100 -2.71 -9.50 -12.72
C ASN A 100 -1.26 -9.06 -12.44
N GLU A 101 -0.28 -9.89 -12.80
CA GLU A 101 1.15 -9.65 -12.56
C GLU A 101 1.63 -8.33 -13.16
N ASN A 102 1.11 -7.95 -14.33
CA ASN A 102 1.42 -6.70 -15.02
C ASN A 102 0.70 -5.47 -14.45
N GLY A 103 -0.08 -5.62 -13.38
CA GLY A 103 -0.84 -4.52 -12.76
C GLY A 103 -2.19 -4.20 -13.42
N SER A 104 -2.58 -4.90 -14.49
CA SER A 104 -3.93 -4.78 -15.07
C SER A 104 -4.98 -5.30 -14.10
N VAL A 105 -6.18 -4.72 -14.14
CA VAL A 105 -7.29 -5.17 -13.31
C VAL A 105 -7.79 -6.52 -13.81
N ALA A 106 -7.83 -7.49 -12.90
CA ALA A 106 -8.42 -8.80 -13.16
C ALA A 106 -9.93 -8.78 -12.94
N TYR A 107 -10.39 -8.23 -11.80
CA TYR A 107 -11.79 -7.99 -11.47
C TYR A 107 -11.92 -7.02 -10.29
N GLU A 108 -13.13 -6.47 -10.09
CA GLU A 108 -13.50 -5.54 -9.02
C GLU A 108 -14.89 -5.83 -8.43
#